data_AF-A0A650EJK4-F1
#
_entry.id   AF-A0A650EJK4-F1
#
_cell.length_a   1.000
_cell.length_b   1.000
_cell.length_c   1.000
_cell.angle_alpha   90.00
_cell.angle_beta   90.00
_cell.angle_gamma   90.00
#
_symmetry.space_group_name_H-M   'P 1'
#
loop_
_entity.id
_entity.type
_entity.pdbx_description
1 polymer ?
#
loop_
_entity_poly.entity_id
_entity_poly.type
_entity_poly.pdbx_seq_one_letter_code
_entity_poly.pdbx_strand_id
1 'polypeptide(L)'
;MRIDTSMAMMNYDNAKLKNQSQVIQNQDDAKLKEQTDHFEALLLKTMLQDAIKNDDTLYPKQPGSDIYHSMYIDQLSEELSGSFGYSELLYRYLQDQQNQNAKRK
;
A
#
# COMPACT_ATOMS: atom_id res chain seq x y z
N MET A 1 42.83 20.36 -32.79
CA MET A 1 41.87 20.81 -31.76
C MET A 1 41.46 19.59 -30.94
N ARG A 2 41.81 19.51 -29.64
CA ARG A 2 41.32 18.43 -28.77
C ARG A 2 40.01 18.92 -28.15
N ILE A 3 38.91 18.22 -28.41
CA ILE A 3 37.59 18.57 -27.87
C ILE A 3 37.52 17.96 -26.47
N ASP A 4 37.35 18.81 -25.46
CA ASP A 4 37.19 18.36 -24.07
C ASP A 4 35.74 17.91 -23.85
N THR A 5 35.54 16.60 -23.73
CA THR A 5 34.22 15.97 -23.57
C THR A 5 33.93 15.54 -22.13
N SER A 6 34.87 15.75 -21.21
CA SER A 6 34.78 15.26 -19.83
C SER A 6 33.57 15.82 -19.09
N MET A 7 33.25 17.10 -19.30
CA MET A 7 32.09 17.73 -18.66
C MET A 7 30.75 17.20 -19.21
N ALA A 8 30.69 16.91 -20.52
CA ALA A 8 29.49 16.32 -21.15
C ALA A 8 29.25 14.89 -20.64
N MET A 9 30.32 14.10 -20.47
CA MET A 9 30.24 12.74 -19.94
C MET A 9 29.81 12.75 -18.46
N MET A 10 30.38 13.63 -17.63
CA MET A 10 29.93 13.80 -16.24
C MET A 10 28.45 14.19 -16.09
N ASN A 11 27.94 15.06 -16.98
CA ASN A 11 26.54 15.45 -16.95
C ASN A 11 25.61 14.31 -17.36
N TYR A 12 26.02 13.49 -18.33
CA TYR A 12 25.28 12.31 -18.76
C TYR A 12 25.20 11.26 -17.64
N ASP A 13 26.32 10.98 -16.97
CA ASP A 13 26.36 10.02 -15.86
C ASP A 13 25.50 10.49 -14.68
N ASN A 14 25.56 11.78 -14.33
CA ASN A 14 24.69 12.36 -13.30
C ASN A 14 23.20 12.27 -13.66
N ALA A 15 22.84 12.55 -14.91
CA ALA A 15 21.45 12.43 -15.37
C ALA A 15 20.96 10.97 -15.27
N LYS A 16 21.80 9.99 -15.63
CA LYS A 16 21.48 8.57 -15.52
C LYS A 16 21.29 8.13 -14.06
N LEU A 17 22.18 8.55 -13.16
CA LEU A 17 22.08 8.26 -11.73
C LEU A 17 20.80 8.84 -11.12
N LYS A 18 20.48 10.11 -11.44
CA LYS A 18 19.26 10.76 -10.96
C LYS A 18 17.99 10.02 -11.41
N ASN A 19 17.93 9.62 -12.69
CA ASN A 19 16.80 8.84 -13.20
C ASN A 19 16.69 7.49 -12.50
N GLN A 20 17.80 6.80 -12.25
CA GLN A 20 17.80 5.52 -11.53
C GLN A 20 17.31 5.67 -10.09
N SER A 21 17.74 6.71 -9.37
CA SER A 21 17.25 7.01 -8.02
C SER A 21 15.75 7.33 -8.00
N GLN A 22 15.24 8.07 -8.98
CA GLN A 22 13.80 8.38 -9.08
C GLN A 22 12.96 7.12 -9.36
N VAL A 23 13.46 6.20 -10.19
CA VAL A 23 12.77 4.92 -10.46
C VAL A 23 12.70 4.07 -9.18
N ILE A 24 13.77 4.01 -8.39
CA ILE A 24 13.79 3.28 -7.11
C ILE A 24 12.78 3.90 -6.13
N GLN A 25 12.77 5.23 -5.99
CA GLN A 25 11.83 5.93 -5.12
C GLN A 25 10.36 5.66 -5.51
N ASN A 26 10.03 5.73 -6.79
CA ASN A 26 8.67 5.44 -7.26
C ASN A 26 8.24 3.99 -7.00
N GLN A 27 9.18 3.02 -7.11
CA GLN A 27 8.89 1.62 -6.79
C GLN A 27 8.66 1.40 -5.29
N ASP A 28 9.42 2.08 -4.44
CA ASP A 28 9.27 1.98 -2.99
C ASP A 28 7.96 2.67 -2.53
N ASP A 29 7.59 3.79 -3.14
CA ASP A 29 6.31 4.47 -2.90
C ASP A 29 5.11 3.59 -3.29
N ALA A 30 5.18 2.91 -4.44
CA ALA A 30 4.13 2.01 -4.89
C ALA A 30 3.94 0.83 -3.93
N LYS A 31 5.05 0.21 -3.50
CA LYS A 31 5.01 -0.87 -2.50
C LYS A 31 4.49 -0.38 -1.16
N LEU A 32 4.88 0.82 -0.72
CA LEU A 32 4.40 1.38 0.53
C LEU A 32 2.87 1.57 0.48
N LYS A 33 2.34 2.06 -0.63
CA LYS A 33 0.91 2.21 -0.85
C LYS A 33 0.17 0.86 -0.82
N GLU A 34 0.68 -0.13 -1.55
CA GLU A 34 0.15 -1.50 -1.56
C GLU A 34 0.07 -2.09 -0.14
N GLN A 35 1.12 -1.92 0.66
CA GLN A 35 1.12 -2.40 2.05
C GLN A 35 0.10 -1.66 2.94
N THR A 36 -0.11 -0.36 2.71
CA THR A 36 -1.15 0.39 3.43
C THR A 36 -2.56 -0.01 3.03
N ASP A 37 -2.79 -0.37 1.77
CA ASP A 37 -4.06 -0.92 1.30
C ASP A 37 -4.32 -2.32 1.91
N HIS A 38 -3.29 -3.17 2.02
CA HIS A 38 -3.43 -4.45 2.73
C HIS A 38 -3.76 -4.28 4.22
N PHE A 39 -3.17 -3.27 4.87
CA PHE A 39 -3.49 -2.94 6.25
C PHE A 39 -4.96 -2.51 6.41
N GLU A 40 -5.46 -1.64 5.51
CA GLU A 40 -6.86 -1.22 5.53
C GLU A 40 -7.81 -2.41 5.33
N ALA A 41 -7.49 -3.33 4.41
CA ALA A 41 -8.27 -4.56 4.22
C ALA A 41 -8.35 -5.39 5.51
N LEU A 42 -7.23 -5.57 6.22
CA LEU A 42 -7.19 -6.32 7.49
C LEU A 42 -7.99 -5.64 8.60
N LEU A 43 -7.92 -4.31 8.67
CA LEU A 43 -8.72 -3.51 9.60
C LEU A 43 -10.21 -3.68 9.31
N LEU A 44 -10.61 -3.51 8.04
CA LEU A 44 -11.99 -3.67 7.59
C LEU A 44 -12.50 -5.08 7.83
N LYS A 45 -11.71 -6.11 7.54
CA LYS A 45 -12.04 -7.51 7.86
C LYS A 45 -12.37 -7.68 9.33
N THR A 46 -11.54 -7.13 10.22
CA THR A 46 -11.76 -7.21 11.67
C THR A 46 -13.06 -6.52 12.08
N MET A 47 -13.34 -5.34 11.55
CA MET A 47 -14.60 -4.63 11.80
C MET A 47 -15.82 -5.35 11.25
N LEU A 48 -15.72 -5.91 10.03
CA LEU A 48 -16.79 -6.62 9.34
C LEU A 48 -17.12 -7.95 10.01
N GLN A 49 -16.13 -8.66 10.54
CA GLN A 49 -16.34 -9.87 11.36
C GLN A 49 -17.22 -9.58 12.57
N ASP A 50 -17.08 -8.40 13.18
CA ASP A 50 -17.90 -8.00 14.31
C ASP A 50 -19.28 -7.46 13.92
N ALA A 51 -19.36 -6.75 12.79
CA ALA A 51 -20.58 -6.12 12.30
C ALA A 51 -21.55 -7.10 11.64
N ILE A 52 -21.04 -8.07 10.86
CA ILE A 52 -21.86 -9.02 10.09
C ILE A 52 -21.97 -10.34 10.88
N LYS A 53 -22.64 -10.27 12.03
CA LYS A 53 -22.98 -11.47 12.81
C LYS A 53 -24.26 -12.09 12.26
N ASN A 54 -24.12 -13.17 11.51
CA ASN A 54 -25.24 -13.99 11.02
C ASN A 54 -25.82 -14.88 12.13
N ASP A 55 -25.96 -14.35 13.34
CA ASP A 55 -26.38 -15.12 14.52
C ASP A 55 -27.90 -15.36 14.54
N ASP A 56 -28.66 -14.62 13.73
CA ASP A 56 -30.14 -14.65 13.69
C ASP A 56 -30.68 -15.31 12.40
N THR A 57 -30.18 -16.50 12.09
CA THR A 57 -30.71 -17.25 10.94
C THR A 57 -31.93 -18.08 11.34
N LEU A 58 -33.04 -17.90 10.62
CA LEU A 58 -34.26 -18.73 10.74
C LEU A 58 -33.98 -20.24 10.58
N TYR A 59 -32.82 -20.61 10.03
CA TYR A 59 -32.37 -21.97 9.79
C TYR A 59 -31.07 -22.27 10.55
N PRO A 60 -30.83 -23.53 10.95
CA PRO A 60 -29.59 -23.93 11.58
C PRO A 60 -28.39 -23.77 10.63
N LYS A 61 -27.22 -23.42 11.19
CA LYS A 61 -25.96 -23.33 10.44
C LYS A 61 -25.67 -24.64 9.71
N GLN A 62 -25.42 -24.56 8.41
CA GLN A 62 -25.06 -25.70 7.59
C GLN A 62 -23.54 -25.97 7.66
N PRO A 63 -23.09 -27.22 7.44
CA PRO A 63 -21.66 -27.53 7.31
C PRO A 63 -21.03 -26.66 6.22
N GLY A 64 -19.95 -25.94 6.56
CA GLY A 64 -19.26 -25.03 5.63
C GLY A 64 -19.83 -23.61 5.54
N SER A 65 -20.95 -23.31 6.21
CA SER A 65 -21.49 -21.94 6.28
C SER A 65 -20.47 -20.94 6.83
N ASP A 66 -19.68 -21.34 7.82
CA ASP A 66 -18.63 -20.48 8.39
C ASP A 66 -17.48 -20.22 7.39
N ILE A 67 -17.20 -21.18 6.50
CA ILE A 67 -16.18 -21.04 5.45
C ILE A 67 -16.64 -20.04 4.39
N TYR A 68 -17.88 -20.15 3.92
CA TYR A 68 -18.43 -19.17 2.97
C TYR A 68 -18.53 -17.78 3.57
N HIS A 69 -18.89 -17.70 4.85
CA HIS A 69 -18.94 -16.44 5.56
C HIS A 69 -17.56 -15.79 5.67
N SER A 70 -16.51 -16.54 6.06
CA SER A 70 -15.17 -15.97 6.14
C SER A 70 -14.65 -15.53 4.76
N MET A 71 -14.87 -16.33 3.71
CA MET A 71 -14.50 -15.94 2.34
C MET A 71 -15.24 -14.69 1.86
N TYR A 72 -16.53 -14.56 2.20
CA TYR A 72 -17.32 -13.38 1.87
C TYR A 72 -16.76 -12.13 2.56
N ILE A 73 -16.46 -12.21 3.85
CA ILE A 73 -15.88 -11.10 4.61
C ILE A 73 -14.51 -10.73 4.05
N ASP A 74 -13.68 -11.72 3.70
CA ASP A 74 -12.35 -11.50 3.13
C ASP A 74 -12.45 -10.74 1.81
N GLN A 75 -13.26 -11.22 0.87
CA GLN A 75 -13.48 -10.56 -0.42
C GLN A 75 -14.04 -9.14 -0.26
N LEU A 76 -15.03 -8.98 0.62
CA LEU A 76 -15.66 -7.68 0.88
C LEU A 76 -14.65 -6.69 1.47
N SER A 77 -13.79 -7.15 2.37
CA SER A 77 -12.77 -6.30 2.99
C SER A 77 -11.70 -5.83 2.00
N GLU A 78 -11.31 -6.69 1.07
CA GLU A 78 -10.36 -6.35 0.00
C GLU A 78 -10.97 -5.37 -1.01
N GLU A 79 -12.22 -5.59 -1.42
CA GLU A 79 -12.91 -4.72 -2.38
C GLU A 79 -13.19 -3.32 -1.80
N LEU A 80 -13.47 -3.23 -0.50
CA LEU A 80 -13.67 -1.95 0.19
C LEU A 80 -12.35 -1.24 0.51
N SER A 81 -11.23 -1.96 0.53
CA SER A 81 -9.92 -1.36 0.79
C SER A 81 -9.53 -0.34 -0.28
N GLY A 82 -8.87 0.74 0.11
CA GLY A 82 -8.51 1.88 -0.73
C GLY A 82 -9.63 2.89 -0.94
N SER A 83 -10.90 2.54 -0.67
CA SER A 83 -12.05 3.46 -0.80
C SER A 83 -12.43 4.17 0.51
N PHE A 84 -12.13 3.57 1.65
CA PHE A 84 -12.43 4.11 2.97
C PHE A 84 -11.49 5.27 3.38
N GLY A 85 -10.26 5.28 2.84
CA GLY A 85 -9.30 6.37 3.00
C GLY A 85 -8.37 6.23 4.20
N TYR A 86 -8.43 5.12 4.94
CA TYR A 86 -7.45 4.84 6.00
C TYR A 86 -6.09 4.46 5.41
N SER A 87 -6.05 3.80 4.26
CA SER A 87 -4.79 3.48 3.59
C SER A 87 -4.04 4.76 3.20
N GLU A 88 -4.73 5.72 2.59
CA GLU A 88 -4.15 7.00 2.18
C GLU A 88 -3.68 7.83 3.40
N LEU A 89 -4.46 7.85 4.49
CA LEU A 89 -4.04 8.51 5.73
C LEU A 89 -2.74 7.92 6.29
N LEU A 90 -2.66 6.58 6.36
CA LEU A 90 -1.47 5.88 6.86
C LEU A 90 -0.28 6.09 5.91
N TYR A 91 -0.49 5.99 4.61
CA TYR A 91 0.51 6.22 3.57
C TYR A 91 1.15 7.60 3.70
N ARG A 92 0.33 8.65 3.76
CA ARG A 92 0.81 10.03 3.90
C ARG A 92 1.56 10.24 5.21
N TYR A 93 1.06 9.68 6.31
CA TYR A 93 1.75 9.73 7.59
C TYR A 93 3.15 9.09 7.52
N LEU A 94 3.26 7.90 6.92
CA LEU A 94 4.53 7.20 6.77
C LEU A 94 5.51 7.95 5.85
N GLN A 95 5.03 8.50 4.73
CA GLN A 95 5.85 9.35 3.86
C GLN A 95 6.37 10.59 4.59
N ASP A 96 5.52 11.27 5.36
CA ASP A 96 5.92 12.43 6.15
C ASP A 96 6.99 12.06 7.19
N GLN A 97 6.85 10.91 7.85
CA GLN A 97 7.88 10.41 8.78
C GLN A 97 9.21 10.12 8.09
N GLN A 98 9.19 9.46 6.93
CA GLN A 98 10.40 9.18 6.15
C GLN A 98 11.10 10.48 5.75
N ASN A 99 10.34 11.46 5.26
CA ASN A 99 10.84 12.77 4.87
C ASN A 99 11.43 13.56 6.05
N GLN A 100 10.80 13.50 7.23
CA GLN A 100 11.35 14.12 8.44
C GLN A 100 12.64 13.45 8.90
N ASN A 101 12.73 12.13 8.82
CA ASN A 101 13.94 11.39 9.20
C ASN A 101 15.10 11.63 8.22
N ALA A 102 14.81 11.80 6.93
CA ALA A 102 15.80 12.18 5.93
C ALA A 102 16.38 13.58 6.19
N LYS A 103 15.58 14.53 6.68
CA LYS A 103 16.02 15.90 7.04
C LYS A 103 16.86 15.98 8.33
N ARG A 104 16.82 14.95 9.17
CA ARG A 104 17.58 14.87 10.43
C ARG A 104 18.96 14.22 10.26
N LYS A 105 19.26 13.63 9.10
CA LYS A 105 20.56 13.07 8.74
C LYS A 105 21.35 14.07 7.91
#